data_AF-A0A961I9B0-F1
#
_entry.id   AF-A0A961I9B0-F1
#
_cell.length_a   1.000
_cell.length_b   1.000
_cell.length_c   1.000
_cell.angle_alpha   90.00
_cell.angle_beta   90.00
_cell.angle_gamma   90.00
#
_symmetry.space_group_name_H-M   'P 1'
#
loop_
_entity.id
_entity.type
_entity.pdbx_description
1 polymer ?
#
loop_
_entity_poly.entity_id
_entity_poly.type
_entity_poly.pdbx_seq_one_letter_code
_entity_poly.pdbx_strand_id
1 'polypeptide(L)'
;HSPEINDRDFDRLFAELQELEAAHPDLANPDSPTRMVGSDLDNEFPKFQHTVPVLSLGNTYSTPEALEWARKQTQDRETRIGVQWKVDGATLVLYYEQGRLVRAVTRGSGQIGDEVTANALTIRSIPHVLRSEVDLVARGEVYMTFEDFANYNEQFGSVYANPRNLAAGTLKHKKSSAVAARPLRWVAFDGYFPDGAGAEGQTVGAAIDGDVSMTVVLQTEQTIESDKKSKKKSGKKTEKQTKKKSEKIPAKKDAHKAQSKKSKFAQHPQFDFDADVLAELKRLGLPILPDSASVEVAGLEKTIRQFEKRRNAMPMPVDGLVLKIDRLALRKELGQTANSPRWATALKFEPEIRETTVKKIEVF
;
A
#
# COMPACT_ATOMS: atom_id res chain seq x y z
N HIS A 1 16.05 13.14 -17.44
CA HIS A 1 16.16 12.62 -18.81
C HIS A 1 15.04 13.23 -19.62
N SER A 2 15.38 14.12 -20.56
CA SER A 2 14.46 14.51 -21.62
C SER A 2 14.27 13.30 -22.54
N PRO A 3 13.04 12.98 -22.97
CA PRO A 3 12.81 11.83 -23.84
C PRO A 3 13.58 12.01 -25.16
N GLU A 4 14.25 10.95 -25.61
CA GLU A 4 15.06 10.95 -26.85
C GLU A 4 14.21 10.96 -28.11
N ILE A 5 12.91 10.64 -28.00
CA ILE A 5 11.93 10.65 -29.11
C ILE A 5 10.72 11.51 -28.75
N ASN A 6 10.10 12.11 -29.76
CA ASN A 6 8.85 12.87 -29.59
C ASN A 6 7.63 11.92 -29.50
N ASP A 7 6.52 12.42 -28.99
CA ASP A 7 5.30 11.63 -28.76
C ASP A 7 4.76 10.98 -30.04
N ARG A 8 4.88 11.64 -31.20
CA ARG A 8 4.43 11.09 -32.49
C ARG A 8 5.25 9.87 -32.91
N ASP A 9 6.56 9.89 -32.65
CA ASP A 9 7.44 8.77 -32.95
C ASP A 9 7.21 7.62 -31.96
N PHE A 10 6.90 7.93 -30.70
CA PHE A 10 6.49 6.93 -29.71
C PHE A 10 5.18 6.24 -30.13
N ASP A 11 4.15 7.01 -30.50
CA ASP A 11 2.85 6.48 -30.94
C ASP A 11 2.99 5.58 -32.19
N ARG A 12 3.85 5.98 -33.14
CA ARG A 12 4.15 5.17 -34.33
C ARG A 12 4.81 3.83 -33.94
N LEU A 13 5.82 3.86 -33.08
CA LEU A 13 6.51 2.64 -32.61
C LEU A 13 5.58 1.74 -31.79
N PHE A 14 4.65 2.32 -31.03
CA PHE A 14 3.66 1.59 -30.26
C PHE A 14 2.65 0.89 -31.18
N ALA A 15 2.16 1.57 -32.22
CA ALA A 15 1.27 0.98 -33.23
C ALA A 15 1.97 -0.14 -34.03
N GLU A 16 3.23 0.06 -34.42
CA GLU A 16 4.04 -0.97 -35.10
C GLU A 16 4.22 -2.21 -34.21
N LEU A 17 4.46 -2.03 -32.91
CA LEU A 17 4.52 -3.15 -31.96
C LEU A 17 3.19 -3.90 -31.86
N GLN A 18 2.05 -3.20 -31.85
CA GLN A 18 0.72 -3.82 -31.85
C GLN A 18 0.48 -4.66 -33.11
N GLU A 19 0.87 -4.16 -34.28
CA GLU A 19 0.75 -4.89 -35.55
C GLU A 19 1.64 -6.14 -35.57
N LEU A 20 2.88 -6.03 -35.11
CA LEU A 20 3.83 -7.15 -35.04
C LEU A 20 3.34 -8.25 -34.08
N GLU A 21 2.81 -7.89 -32.92
CA GLU A 21 2.30 -8.87 -31.94
C GLU A 21 0.97 -9.50 -32.37
N ALA A 22 0.18 -8.80 -33.18
CA ALA A 22 -1.00 -9.37 -33.83
C ALA A 22 -0.62 -10.35 -34.95
N ALA A 23 0.43 -10.04 -35.72
CA ALA A 23 0.94 -10.88 -36.81
C ALA A 23 1.74 -12.10 -36.31
N HIS A 24 2.38 -12.00 -35.14
CA HIS A 24 3.21 -13.04 -34.53
C HIS A 24 2.81 -13.33 -33.06
N PRO A 25 1.64 -13.96 -32.82
CA PRO A 25 1.13 -14.19 -31.46
C PRO A 25 2.03 -15.06 -30.56
N ASP A 26 2.88 -15.88 -31.16
CA ASP A 26 3.86 -16.77 -30.53
C ASP A 26 5.10 -16.04 -29.98
N LEU A 27 5.42 -14.86 -30.52
CA LEU A 27 6.51 -14.00 -30.06
C LEU A 27 6.07 -12.92 -29.06
N ALA A 28 4.76 -12.78 -28.87
CA ALA A 28 4.18 -11.72 -28.08
C ALA A 28 4.43 -11.93 -26.57
N ASN A 29 5.13 -10.97 -25.97
CA ASN A 29 5.57 -11.01 -24.57
C ASN A 29 4.40 -10.69 -23.62
N PRO A 30 4.16 -11.46 -22.54
CA PRO A 30 3.20 -11.09 -21.49
C PRO A 30 3.44 -9.70 -20.87
N ASP A 31 4.69 -9.26 -20.82
CA ASP A 31 5.10 -7.94 -20.29
C ASP A 31 5.05 -6.82 -21.34
N SER A 32 4.43 -7.08 -22.51
CA SER A 32 4.36 -6.11 -23.60
C SER A 32 3.49 -4.89 -23.24
N PRO A 33 3.94 -3.66 -23.55
CA PRO A 33 3.13 -2.44 -23.41
C PRO A 33 1.74 -2.51 -24.05
N THR A 34 1.54 -3.31 -25.09
CA THR A 34 0.28 -3.46 -25.82
C THR A 34 -0.75 -4.31 -25.08
N ARG A 35 -0.29 -5.23 -24.21
CA ARG A 35 -1.12 -6.17 -23.45
C ARG A 35 -1.51 -5.63 -22.07
N MET A 36 -0.91 -4.52 -21.65
CA MET A 36 -1.24 -3.80 -20.41
C MET A 36 -2.53 -2.95 -20.49
N VAL A 37 -3.25 -2.97 -21.63
CA VAL A 37 -4.53 -2.28 -21.81
C VAL A 37 -5.68 -3.26 -21.62
N GLY A 38 -6.22 -3.31 -20.40
CA GLY A 38 -7.30 -4.23 -20.02
C GLY A 38 -8.63 -3.94 -20.72
N SER A 39 -9.30 -5.02 -21.15
CA SER A 39 -10.65 -5.05 -21.70
C SER A 39 -11.68 -4.49 -20.71
N ASP A 40 -12.50 -3.56 -21.17
CA ASP A 40 -13.72 -3.12 -20.50
C ASP A 40 -14.60 -4.35 -20.17
N LEU A 41 -14.88 -4.60 -18.89
CA LEU A 41 -16.08 -5.25 -18.31
C LEU A 41 -15.77 -5.80 -16.90
N ASP A 42 -15.53 -4.91 -15.93
CA ASP A 42 -16.10 -4.99 -14.57
C ASP A 42 -15.82 -3.68 -13.82
N ASN A 43 -16.83 -3.20 -13.08
CA ASN A 43 -16.90 -1.81 -12.61
C ASN A 43 -16.13 -1.52 -11.31
N GLU A 44 -15.44 -2.51 -10.73
CA GLU A 44 -14.74 -2.42 -9.46
C GLU A 44 -13.34 -3.04 -9.55
N PHE A 45 -12.34 -2.36 -8.96
CA PHE A 45 -11.00 -2.91 -8.84
C PHE A 45 -11.01 -4.14 -7.90
N PRO A 46 -10.28 -5.23 -8.22
CA PRO A 46 -10.13 -6.36 -7.32
C PRO A 46 -9.61 -5.91 -5.95
N LYS A 47 -10.14 -6.51 -4.89
CA LYS A 47 -9.64 -6.26 -3.52
C LYS A 47 -8.45 -7.16 -3.24
N PHE A 48 -7.45 -6.61 -2.56
CA PHE A 48 -6.27 -7.37 -2.14
C PHE A 48 -5.99 -7.13 -0.66
N GLN A 49 -5.78 -8.21 0.09
CA GLN A 49 -5.36 -8.16 1.49
C GLN A 49 -3.84 -7.97 1.56
N HIS A 50 -3.40 -6.88 2.19
CA HIS A 50 -1.98 -6.60 2.34
C HIS A 50 -1.26 -7.68 3.15
N THR A 51 -0.07 -8.08 2.71
CA THR A 51 0.80 -9.02 3.45
C THR A 51 1.59 -8.33 4.56
N VAL A 52 1.62 -6.99 4.55
CA VAL A 52 2.25 -6.14 5.57
C VAL A 52 1.24 -5.09 6.05
N PRO A 53 1.23 -4.70 7.34
CA PRO A 53 0.30 -3.67 7.82
C PRO A 53 0.53 -2.32 7.14
N VAL A 54 -0.53 -1.66 6.65
CA VAL A 54 -0.46 -0.30 6.05
C VAL A 54 -1.21 0.70 6.94
N LEU A 55 -0.64 0.95 8.11
CA LEU A 55 -1.24 1.75 9.17
C LEU A 55 -1.10 3.26 8.94
N SER A 56 -1.98 4.02 9.59
CA SER A 56 -1.79 5.47 9.74
C SER A 56 -0.65 5.75 10.72
N LEU A 57 -0.08 6.96 10.66
CA LEU A 57 0.85 7.43 11.69
C LEU A 57 0.09 8.19 12.78
N GLY A 58 0.59 8.13 14.02
CA GLY A 58 0.25 9.14 15.03
C GLY A 58 0.79 10.51 14.61
N ASN A 59 0.20 11.60 15.10
CA ASN A 59 0.63 12.96 14.80
C ASN A 59 1.28 13.62 16.01
N THR A 60 2.29 14.44 15.76
CA THR A 60 2.81 15.48 16.64
C THR A 60 2.71 16.81 15.90
N TYR A 61 2.33 17.88 16.60
CA TYR A 61 2.05 19.18 15.98
C TYR A 61 3.13 20.22 16.29
N SER A 62 4.11 19.87 17.13
CA SER A 62 5.20 20.77 17.48
C SER A 62 6.53 20.03 17.61
N THR A 63 7.63 20.77 17.43
CA THR A 63 8.98 20.22 17.64
C THR A 63 9.16 19.68 19.08
N PRO A 64 8.70 20.36 20.15
CA PRO A 64 8.73 19.80 21.50
C PRO A 64 8.01 18.45 21.64
N GLU A 65 6.80 18.30 21.08
CA GLU A 65 6.07 17.02 21.10
C GLU A 65 6.84 15.92 20.36
N ALA A 66 7.46 16.23 19.22
CA ALA A 66 8.29 15.29 18.46
C ALA A 66 9.52 14.83 19.27
N LEU A 67 10.17 15.74 20.01
CA LEU A 67 11.28 15.42 20.89
C LEU A 67 10.84 14.57 22.09
N GLU A 68 9.68 14.88 22.68
CA GLU A 68 9.11 14.08 23.77
C GLU A 68 8.80 12.66 23.29
N TRP A 69 8.16 12.52 22.12
CA TRP A 69 7.95 11.23 21.49
C TRP A 69 9.26 10.47 21.30
N ALA A 70 10.29 11.11 20.74
CA ALA A 70 11.59 10.48 20.50
C ALA A 70 12.25 9.99 21.80
N ARG A 71 12.29 10.82 22.85
CA ARG A 71 12.81 10.43 24.17
C ARG A 71 12.02 9.27 24.77
N LYS A 72 10.70 9.33 24.70
CA LYS A 72 9.80 8.30 25.22
C LYS A 72 9.95 6.96 24.54
N GLN A 73 10.17 6.93 23.21
CA GLN A 73 10.30 5.65 22.49
C GLN A 73 11.72 5.07 22.60
N THR A 74 12.74 5.92 22.78
CA THR A 74 14.12 5.46 22.90
C THR A 74 14.46 4.95 24.30
N GLN A 75 14.01 5.61 25.38
CA GLN A 75 14.24 5.18 26.78
C GLN A 75 15.69 4.72 27.04
N ASP A 76 16.66 5.54 26.68
CA ASP A 76 18.11 5.30 26.81
C ASP A 76 18.70 4.17 25.94
N ARG A 77 17.90 3.54 25.08
CA ARG A 77 18.40 2.54 24.12
C ARG A 77 19.22 3.22 23.02
N GLU A 78 20.31 2.57 22.64
CA GLU A 78 21.16 2.99 21.52
C GLU A 78 20.41 2.79 20.19
N THR A 79 19.81 3.87 19.70
CA THR A 79 19.14 3.97 18.41
C THR A 79 19.17 5.41 17.91
N ARG A 80 18.91 5.57 16.61
CA ARG A 80 18.70 6.86 15.97
C ARG A 80 17.23 7.03 15.58
N ILE A 81 16.90 8.26 15.20
CA ILE A 81 15.63 8.68 14.63
C ILE A 81 15.86 8.96 13.14
N GLY A 82 15.22 8.16 12.29
CA GLY A 82 15.08 8.43 10.87
C GLY A 82 14.14 9.60 10.65
N VAL A 83 14.55 10.58 9.84
CA VAL A 83 13.79 11.78 9.46
C VAL A 83 13.62 11.76 7.95
N GLN A 84 12.37 11.73 7.49
CA GLN A 84 12.00 11.73 6.07
C GLN A 84 10.89 12.77 5.82
N TRP A 85 10.81 13.30 4.60
CA TRP A 85 9.68 14.15 4.23
C TRP A 85 8.37 13.38 4.27
N LYS A 86 7.33 14.00 4.80
CA LYS A 86 5.97 13.49 4.69
C LYS A 86 5.34 14.03 3.42
N VAL A 87 5.39 13.23 2.36
CA VAL A 87 4.78 13.56 1.07
C VAL A 87 3.26 13.55 1.21
N ASP A 88 2.61 14.58 0.67
CA ASP A 88 1.15 14.69 0.67
C ASP A 88 0.57 14.13 -0.64
N GLY A 89 0.31 12.83 -0.66
CA GLY A 89 -0.14 12.10 -1.84
C GLY A 89 -1.13 10.98 -1.53
N ALA A 90 -1.00 9.90 -2.30
CA ALA A 90 -1.77 8.68 -2.12
C ALA A 90 -0.85 7.46 -1.94
N THR A 91 -0.94 6.81 -0.79
CA THR A 91 -0.16 5.60 -0.51
C THR A 91 -0.48 4.47 -1.50
N LEU A 92 0.58 3.90 -2.08
CA LEU A 92 0.54 2.76 -2.98
C LEU A 92 1.64 1.76 -2.57
N VAL A 93 1.24 0.50 -2.44
CA VAL A 93 2.11 -0.63 -2.08
C VAL A 93 2.40 -1.45 -3.32
N LEU A 94 3.67 -1.71 -3.59
CA LEU A 94 4.14 -2.48 -4.73
C LEU A 94 4.67 -3.83 -4.26
N TYR A 95 4.24 -4.91 -4.90
CA TYR A 95 4.68 -6.27 -4.64
C TYR A 95 5.52 -6.75 -5.81
N TYR A 96 6.76 -7.09 -5.53
CA TYR A 96 7.70 -7.68 -6.46
C TYR A 96 7.95 -9.13 -6.10
N GLU A 97 7.90 -9.99 -7.10
CA GLU A 97 8.31 -11.40 -7.01
C GLU A 97 9.44 -11.64 -8.00
N GLN A 98 10.56 -12.19 -7.53
CA GLN A 98 11.78 -12.41 -8.32
C GLN A 98 12.21 -11.13 -9.07
N GLY A 99 12.06 -9.98 -8.42
CA GLY A 99 12.37 -8.67 -8.97
C GLY A 99 11.34 -8.11 -9.97
N ARG A 100 10.25 -8.80 -10.32
CA ARG A 100 9.21 -8.29 -11.23
C ARG A 100 8.01 -7.74 -10.48
N LEU A 101 7.50 -6.58 -10.87
CA LEU A 101 6.29 -6.00 -10.29
C LEU A 101 5.09 -6.89 -10.67
N VAL A 102 4.54 -7.61 -9.70
CA VAL A 102 3.38 -8.49 -9.90
C VAL A 102 2.07 -7.86 -9.44
N ARG A 103 2.14 -6.88 -8.54
CA ARG A 103 0.94 -6.23 -8.01
C ARG A 103 1.19 -4.84 -7.47
N ALA A 104 0.24 -3.93 -7.67
CA ALA A 104 0.18 -2.64 -7.00
C ALA A 104 -1.16 -2.45 -6.31
N VAL A 105 -1.15 -2.07 -5.03
CA VAL A 105 -2.35 -2.03 -4.18
C VAL A 105 -2.43 -0.71 -3.43
N THR A 106 -3.56 -0.02 -3.57
CA THR A 106 -3.84 1.21 -2.80
C THR A 106 -3.95 0.89 -1.31
N ARG A 107 -3.81 1.88 -0.43
CA ARG A 107 -3.92 1.65 1.03
C ARG A 107 -5.27 1.07 1.49
N GLY A 108 -6.39 1.55 0.93
CA GLY A 108 -7.74 1.19 1.39
C GLY A 108 -7.93 1.34 2.91
N SER A 109 -8.35 0.26 3.58
CA SER A 109 -8.52 0.22 5.04
C SER A 109 -7.20 0.08 5.82
N GLY A 110 -6.07 -0.08 5.13
CA GLY A 110 -4.77 -0.44 5.70
C GLY A 110 -4.55 -1.94 5.84
N GLN A 111 -5.62 -2.74 5.73
CA GLN A 111 -5.58 -4.20 5.65
C GLN A 111 -5.99 -4.70 4.27
N ILE A 112 -6.98 -4.05 3.66
CA ILE A 112 -7.50 -4.38 2.33
C ILE A 112 -7.47 -3.12 1.47
N GLY A 113 -6.94 -3.25 0.26
CA GLY A 113 -6.86 -2.19 -0.72
C GLY A 113 -7.40 -2.59 -2.08
N ASP A 114 -7.51 -1.62 -2.98
CA ASP A 114 -7.82 -1.85 -4.39
C ASP A 114 -6.54 -2.19 -5.15
N GLU A 115 -6.56 -3.27 -5.91
CA GLU A 115 -5.51 -3.68 -6.83
C GLU A 115 -5.58 -2.84 -8.11
N VAL A 116 -4.53 -2.06 -8.36
CA VAL A 116 -4.44 -1.05 -9.42
C VAL A 116 -3.18 -1.24 -10.27
N THR A 117 -2.78 -2.51 -10.47
CA THR A 117 -1.50 -2.85 -11.12
C THR A 117 -1.37 -2.26 -12.52
N ALA A 118 -2.42 -2.34 -13.34
CA ALA A 118 -2.44 -1.74 -14.68
C ALA A 118 -2.21 -0.22 -14.65
N ASN A 119 -2.72 0.49 -13.64
CA ASN A 119 -2.51 1.93 -13.47
C ASN A 119 -1.11 2.25 -12.93
N ALA A 120 -0.58 1.42 -12.04
CA ALA A 120 0.77 1.60 -11.51
C ALA A 120 1.85 1.40 -12.59
N LEU A 121 1.64 0.44 -13.50
CA LEU A 121 2.55 0.20 -14.63
C LEU A 121 2.70 1.41 -15.55
N THR A 122 1.72 2.32 -15.61
CA THR A 122 1.83 3.54 -16.41
C THR A 122 2.59 4.67 -15.73
N ILE A 123 2.91 4.54 -14.43
CA ILE A 123 3.66 5.56 -13.68
C ILE A 123 5.16 5.38 -13.95
N ARG A 124 5.72 6.25 -14.78
CA ARG A 124 7.11 6.14 -15.30
C ARG A 124 8.20 5.95 -14.23
N SER A 125 8.00 6.46 -13.02
CA SER A 125 8.98 6.33 -11.93
C SER A 125 8.95 4.97 -11.23
N ILE A 126 7.94 4.13 -11.48
CA ILE A 126 7.83 2.79 -10.90
C ILE A 126 8.62 1.82 -11.79
N PRO A 127 9.69 1.18 -11.28
CA PRO A 127 10.39 0.15 -12.04
C PRO A 127 9.50 -1.07 -12.20
N HIS A 128 9.31 -1.57 -13.42
CA HIS A 128 8.60 -2.83 -13.66
C HIS A 128 9.45 -4.04 -13.25
N VAL A 129 10.76 -3.90 -13.35
CA VAL A 129 11.75 -4.90 -12.95
C VAL A 129 12.83 -4.24 -12.10
N LEU A 130 13.14 -4.82 -10.96
CA LEU A 130 14.22 -4.41 -10.06
C LEU A 130 15.58 -4.83 -10.62
N ARG A 131 16.64 -4.17 -10.17
CA ARG A 131 18.02 -4.49 -10.56
C ARG A 131 18.56 -5.81 -9.99
N SER A 132 17.77 -6.52 -9.19
CA SER A 132 18.12 -7.82 -8.63
C SER A 132 16.85 -8.66 -8.48
N GLU A 133 16.98 -9.98 -8.66
CA GLU A 133 15.87 -10.93 -8.50
C GLU A 133 15.60 -11.18 -7.01
N VAL A 134 14.80 -10.30 -6.40
CA VAL A 134 14.42 -10.36 -4.99
C VAL A 134 12.92 -10.19 -4.83
N ASP A 135 12.34 -10.86 -3.84
CA ASP A 135 10.97 -10.60 -3.41
C ASP A 135 10.95 -9.37 -2.51
N LEU A 136 10.01 -8.46 -2.76
CA LEU A 136 9.95 -7.17 -2.06
C LEU A 136 8.51 -6.65 -2.00
N VAL A 137 8.09 -6.22 -0.82
CA VAL A 137 6.92 -5.37 -0.63
C VAL A 137 7.38 -3.95 -0.34
N ALA A 138 7.32 -3.07 -1.33
CA ALA A 138 7.74 -1.68 -1.21
C ALA A 138 6.52 -0.79 -0.93
N ARG A 139 6.60 0.04 0.11
CA ARG A 139 5.56 1.05 0.41
C ARG A 139 6.07 2.42 -0.01
N GLY A 140 5.19 3.16 -0.68
CA GLY A 140 5.51 4.49 -1.15
C GLY A 140 4.28 5.35 -1.34
N GLU A 141 4.52 6.58 -1.75
CA GLU A 141 3.50 7.58 -1.97
C GLU A 141 3.47 7.96 -3.45
N VAL A 142 2.29 7.90 -4.06
CA VAL A 142 2.02 8.49 -5.38
C VAL A 142 1.78 9.97 -5.19
N TYR A 143 2.46 10.81 -5.96
CA TYR A 143 2.37 12.26 -5.88
C TYR A 143 2.50 12.91 -7.26
N MET A 144 2.27 14.22 -7.29
CA MET A 144 2.50 15.09 -8.44
C MET A 144 3.31 16.30 -7.96
N THR A 145 4.22 16.81 -8.80
CA THR A 145 4.95 18.05 -8.47
C THR A 145 4.03 19.26 -8.59
N PHE A 146 4.41 20.38 -7.97
CA PHE A 146 3.67 21.63 -8.10
C PHE A 146 3.59 22.10 -9.56
N GLU A 147 4.70 21.99 -10.29
CA GLU A 147 4.79 22.35 -11.71
C GLU A 147 3.85 21.50 -12.57
N ASP A 148 3.90 20.17 -12.42
CA ASP A 148 3.05 19.27 -13.20
C ASP A 148 1.56 19.45 -12.88
N PHE A 149 1.24 19.72 -11.62
CA PHE A 149 -0.13 20.02 -11.22
C PHE A 149 -0.65 21.33 -11.83
N ALA A 150 0.18 22.38 -11.83
CA ALA A 150 -0.16 23.66 -12.43
C ALA A 150 -0.40 23.51 -13.94
N ASN A 151 0.53 22.85 -14.65
CA ASN A 151 0.43 22.59 -16.09
C ASN A 151 -0.83 21.80 -16.43
N TYR A 152 -1.15 20.76 -15.64
CA TYR A 152 -2.36 19.96 -15.83
C TYR A 152 -3.64 20.81 -15.62
N ASN A 153 -3.70 21.60 -14.56
CA ASN A 153 -4.88 22.44 -14.31
C ASN A 153 -5.05 23.55 -15.36
N GLU A 154 -3.96 24.12 -15.88
CA GLU A 154 -4.01 25.09 -16.98
C GLU A 154 -4.59 24.47 -18.26
N GLN A 155 -4.17 23.24 -18.59
CA GLN A 155 -4.64 22.55 -19.78
C GLN A 155 -6.12 22.13 -19.72
N PHE A 156 -6.63 21.78 -18.53
CA PHE A 156 -7.97 21.18 -18.36
C PHE A 156 -8.98 22.05 -17.60
N GLY A 157 -8.63 23.30 -17.27
CA GLY A 157 -9.55 24.28 -16.68
C GLY A 157 -9.78 24.14 -15.17
N SER A 158 -8.70 24.14 -14.37
CA SER A 158 -8.69 24.22 -12.89
C SER A 158 -9.76 23.36 -12.19
N VAL A 159 -9.79 22.06 -12.50
CA VAL A 159 -10.81 21.12 -12.00
C VAL A 159 -10.50 20.65 -10.56
N TYR A 160 -9.22 20.62 -10.17
CA TYR A 160 -8.80 20.02 -8.90
C TYR A 160 -8.25 21.07 -7.92
N ALA A 161 -8.64 20.94 -6.66
CA ALA A 161 -8.24 21.86 -5.59
C ALA A 161 -6.79 21.66 -5.11
N ASN A 162 -6.26 20.43 -5.15
CA ASN A 162 -4.88 20.14 -4.74
C ASN A 162 -4.30 18.92 -5.46
N PRO A 163 -2.95 18.77 -5.49
CA PRO A 163 -2.28 17.66 -6.17
C PRO A 163 -2.62 16.28 -5.58
N ARG A 164 -2.85 16.19 -4.26
CA ARG A 164 -3.19 14.95 -3.55
C ARG A 164 -4.47 14.33 -4.09
N ASN A 165 -5.52 15.14 -4.23
CA ASN A 165 -6.83 14.70 -4.72
C ASN A 165 -6.74 14.24 -6.17
N LEU A 166 -6.00 14.96 -7.01
CA LEU A 166 -5.75 14.54 -8.39
C LEU A 166 -4.99 13.22 -8.43
N ALA A 167 -3.92 13.05 -7.64
CA ALA A 167 -3.16 11.81 -7.59
C ALA A 167 -4.02 10.61 -7.15
N ALA A 168 -4.77 10.76 -6.04
CA ALA A 168 -5.64 9.71 -5.52
C ALA A 168 -6.77 9.32 -6.49
N GLY A 169 -7.43 10.32 -7.10
CA GLY A 169 -8.49 10.08 -8.07
C GLY A 169 -7.97 9.45 -9.37
N THR A 170 -6.78 9.85 -9.80
CA THR A 170 -6.11 9.29 -10.98
C THR A 170 -5.79 7.81 -10.78
N LEU A 171 -5.25 7.44 -9.62
CA LEU A 171 -4.82 6.07 -9.36
C LEU A 171 -5.97 5.06 -9.46
N LYS A 172 -7.20 5.50 -9.25
CA LYS A 172 -8.44 4.71 -9.36
C LYS A 172 -9.21 4.96 -10.66
N HIS A 173 -8.53 5.44 -11.70
CA HIS A 173 -9.14 5.61 -13.00
C HIS A 173 -9.27 4.26 -13.72
N LYS A 174 -10.42 3.98 -14.34
CA LYS A 174 -10.69 2.68 -14.99
C LYS A 174 -9.80 2.40 -16.20
N LYS A 175 -9.50 3.46 -16.95
CA LYS A 175 -8.61 3.39 -18.12
C LYS A 175 -7.19 3.75 -17.71
N SER A 176 -6.28 2.79 -17.78
CA SER A 176 -4.84 3.00 -17.51
C SER A 176 -4.23 4.02 -18.47
N SER A 177 -4.72 4.13 -19.71
CA SER A 177 -4.29 5.18 -20.65
C SER A 177 -4.54 6.60 -20.14
N ALA A 178 -5.64 6.83 -19.42
CA ALA A 178 -5.90 8.13 -18.81
C ALA A 178 -5.04 8.38 -17.55
N VAL A 179 -4.56 7.32 -16.90
CA VAL A 179 -3.54 7.42 -15.84
C VAL A 179 -2.18 7.77 -16.44
N ALA A 180 -1.80 7.12 -17.55
CA ALA A 180 -0.57 7.37 -18.28
C ALA A 180 -0.43 8.83 -18.77
N ALA A 181 -1.55 9.45 -19.13
CA ALA A 181 -1.61 10.84 -19.56
C ALA A 181 -1.41 11.85 -18.41
N ARG A 182 -1.41 11.40 -17.15
CA ARG A 182 -1.24 12.27 -15.98
C ARG A 182 0.17 12.10 -15.41
N PRO A 183 0.85 13.20 -15.05
CA PRO A 183 2.25 13.19 -14.63
C PRO A 183 2.43 12.72 -13.18
N LEU A 184 1.96 11.50 -12.88
CA LEU A 184 2.15 10.87 -11.58
C LEU A 184 3.60 10.41 -11.42
N ARG A 185 4.06 10.50 -10.18
CA ARG A 185 5.29 9.87 -9.70
C ARG A 185 4.99 9.06 -8.46
N TRP A 186 5.88 8.15 -8.14
CA TRP A 186 5.86 7.33 -6.93
C TRP A 186 7.24 7.40 -6.28
N VAL A 187 7.28 7.42 -4.96
CA VAL A 187 8.52 7.40 -4.18
C VAL A 187 8.38 6.47 -2.99
N ALA A 188 9.37 5.60 -2.78
CA ALA A 188 9.37 4.68 -1.66
C ALA A 188 9.74 5.38 -0.36
N PHE A 189 9.12 4.95 0.73
CA PHE A 189 9.45 5.37 2.09
C PHE A 189 9.71 4.18 3.04
N ASP A 190 9.43 2.93 2.62
CA ASP A 190 9.69 1.72 3.40
C ASP A 190 9.69 0.46 2.52
N GLY A 191 10.26 -0.64 3.01
CA GLY A 191 10.37 -1.91 2.28
C GLY A 191 10.46 -3.13 3.19
N TYR A 192 9.86 -4.23 2.74
CA TYR A 192 9.89 -5.52 3.43
C TYR A 192 10.33 -6.61 2.48
N PHE A 193 11.30 -7.43 2.90
CA PHE A 193 11.83 -8.55 2.14
C PHE A 193 11.30 -9.84 2.76
N PRO A 194 10.26 -10.46 2.18
CA PRO A 194 9.71 -11.70 2.70
C PRO A 194 10.75 -12.82 2.58
N ASP A 195 10.85 -13.68 3.58
CA ASP A 195 11.67 -14.89 3.47
C ASP A 195 11.04 -15.83 2.43
N GLY A 196 11.84 -16.26 1.47
CA GLY A 196 11.48 -17.02 0.28
C GLY A 196 11.01 -18.43 0.60
N ALA A 197 9.75 -18.51 0.97
CA ALA A 197 8.84 -19.61 0.75
C ALA A 197 7.47 -18.94 0.71
N GLY A 198 6.60 -19.37 -0.21
CA GLY A 198 5.27 -18.79 -0.35
C GLY A 198 4.66 -18.49 1.02
N ALA A 199 4.14 -17.28 1.18
CA ALA A 199 3.40 -16.87 2.35
C ALA A 199 2.21 -17.84 2.55
N GLU A 200 2.47 -18.99 3.18
CA GLU A 200 1.49 -19.57 4.08
C GLU A 200 1.26 -18.49 5.11
N GLY A 201 0.06 -17.92 5.06
CA GLY A 201 -0.29 -16.74 5.80
C GLY A 201 0.21 -16.85 7.24
N GLN A 202 0.82 -15.77 7.72
CA GLN A 202 0.64 -15.43 9.11
C GLN A 202 -0.87 -15.20 9.31
N THR A 203 -1.60 -16.31 9.50
CA THR A 203 -2.83 -16.31 10.25
C THR A 203 -2.48 -15.71 11.59
N VAL A 204 -2.87 -14.46 11.79
CA VAL A 204 -3.06 -13.91 13.12
C VAL A 204 -4.18 -14.75 13.74
N GLY A 205 -3.81 -15.87 14.35
CA GLY A 205 -4.72 -16.74 15.06
C GLY A 205 -5.21 -16.02 16.30
N ALA A 206 -6.32 -15.30 16.18
CA ALA A 206 -7.21 -15.12 17.31
C ALA A 206 -7.92 -16.45 17.51
N ALA A 207 -7.53 -17.17 18.55
CA ALA A 207 -8.25 -18.36 19.00
C ALA A 207 -9.71 -17.97 19.28
N ILE A 208 -10.63 -18.50 18.48
CA ILE A 208 -12.03 -18.67 18.86
C ILE A 208 -12.29 -20.18 18.90
N ASP A 209 -11.86 -20.80 19.99
CA ASP A 209 -12.36 -22.11 20.37
C ASP A 209 -13.63 -21.86 21.18
N GLY A 210 -14.78 -22.29 20.65
CA GLY A 210 -16.08 -21.93 21.21
C GLY A 210 -17.23 -22.26 20.30
N ASP A 211 -17.52 -23.55 20.20
CA ASP A 211 -18.74 -24.16 19.68
C ASP A 211 -19.99 -23.40 20.15
N VAL A 212 -20.65 -22.62 19.29
CA VAL A 212 -22.03 -22.17 19.51
C VAL A 212 -22.78 -22.11 18.18
N SER A 213 -23.72 -23.05 18.03
CA SER A 213 -24.80 -23.03 17.07
C SER A 213 -25.57 -21.70 17.14
N MET A 214 -25.58 -20.94 16.05
CA MET A 214 -26.33 -19.69 15.94
C MET A 214 -27.83 -19.99 15.77
N THR A 215 -28.54 -20.04 16.89
CA THR A 215 -30.00 -19.91 16.94
C THR A 215 -30.35 -18.44 16.74
N VAL A 216 -31.08 -18.13 15.67
CA VAL A 216 -31.66 -16.80 15.45
C VAL A 216 -32.73 -16.56 16.50
N VAL A 217 -32.42 -15.74 17.50
CA VAL A 217 -33.40 -15.21 18.45
C VAL A 217 -33.65 -13.75 18.08
N LEU A 218 -34.81 -13.49 17.47
CA LEU A 218 -35.38 -12.16 17.36
C LEU A 218 -35.88 -11.75 18.75
N GLN A 219 -35.29 -10.70 19.34
CA GLN A 219 -35.86 -10.05 20.51
C GLN A 219 -36.33 -8.64 20.13
N THR A 220 -37.64 -8.54 19.92
CA THR A 220 -38.43 -7.33 20.15
C THR A 220 -38.81 -7.30 21.62
N GLU A 221 -38.45 -6.26 22.37
CA GLU A 221 -39.07 -5.94 23.65
C GLU A 221 -40.03 -4.76 23.47
N GLN A 222 -41.31 -4.99 23.75
CA GLN A 222 -42.03 -4.22 24.76
C GLN A 222 -43.31 -4.98 25.20
N THR A 223 -43.39 -5.13 26.52
CA THR A 223 -44.45 -5.70 27.37
C THR A 223 -45.74 -4.84 27.25
N ILE A 224 -46.97 -5.36 27.31
CA ILE A 224 -47.79 -5.64 28.52
C ILE A 224 -49.19 -6.17 28.09
N GLU A 225 -49.70 -7.15 28.86
CA GLU A 225 -51.10 -7.63 29.07
C GLU A 225 -52.08 -7.88 27.90
N SER A 226 -52.55 -9.13 27.78
CA SER A 226 -53.83 -9.57 28.39
C SER A 226 -54.35 -10.89 27.78
N ASP A 227 -54.84 -11.75 28.67
CA ASP A 227 -56.01 -12.64 28.54
C ASP A 227 -56.12 -13.79 27.50
N LYS A 228 -56.47 -14.96 28.08
CA LYS A 228 -57.43 -15.99 27.63
C LYS A 228 -57.03 -17.09 26.62
N LYS A 229 -57.12 -18.31 27.18
CA LYS A 229 -57.84 -19.52 26.69
C LYS A 229 -57.33 -20.30 25.45
N SER A 230 -56.86 -21.50 25.79
CA SER A 230 -57.45 -22.81 25.41
C SER A 230 -56.84 -23.64 24.27
N LYS A 231 -56.68 -24.94 24.59
CA LYS A 231 -56.83 -26.15 23.73
C LYS A 231 -55.80 -26.33 22.61
N LYS A 232 -55.45 -27.52 22.13
CA LYS A 232 -55.47 -28.94 22.52
C LYS A 232 -54.82 -29.67 21.32
N LYS A 233 -54.31 -30.88 21.55
CA LYS A 233 -54.02 -31.95 20.54
C LYS A 233 -52.79 -31.73 19.64
N SER A 234 -52.10 -32.73 19.11
CA SER A 234 -51.86 -34.17 19.37
C SER A 234 -51.17 -34.65 18.09
N GLY A 235 -50.09 -35.44 18.14
CA GLY A 235 -49.53 -35.99 16.90
C GLY A 235 -48.25 -36.78 17.11
N LYS A 236 -48.42 -38.07 17.34
CA LYS A 236 -47.42 -39.11 17.61
C LYS A 236 -46.91 -39.73 16.30
N LYS A 237 -45.76 -40.43 16.38
CA LYS A 237 -45.23 -41.54 15.54
C LYS A 237 -44.05 -41.16 14.61
N THR A 238 -42.96 -41.92 14.44
CA THR A 238 -42.48 -43.22 14.98
C THR A 238 -40.99 -43.37 14.66
N GLU A 239 -40.25 -44.11 15.48
CA GLU A 239 -38.90 -44.62 15.22
C GLU A 239 -38.83 -45.61 14.03
N LYS A 240 -37.67 -45.66 13.36
CA LYS A 240 -37.08 -46.92 12.88
C LYS A 240 -35.55 -46.81 12.81
N GLN A 241 -34.89 -47.50 13.74
CA GLN A 241 -33.47 -47.86 13.66
C GLN A 241 -33.30 -49.10 12.76
N THR A 242 -32.22 -49.12 11.98
CA THR A 242 -31.57 -50.38 11.55
C THR A 242 -30.05 -50.20 11.53
N LYS A 243 -29.36 -51.18 12.10
CA LYS A 243 -27.93 -51.26 12.46
C LYS A 243 -27.07 -51.85 11.33
N LYS A 244 -25.75 -51.56 11.45
CA LYS A 244 -24.56 -52.35 10.99
C LYS A 244 -24.26 -52.28 9.49
N LYS A 245 -23.01 -52.23 9.01
CA LYS A 245 -21.76 -52.83 9.50
C LYS A 245 -20.54 -52.15 8.84
N SER A 246 -19.43 -52.20 9.54
CA SER A 246 -18.05 -51.81 9.16
C SER A 246 -17.46 -52.65 8.02
N GLU A 247 -16.69 -52.02 7.13
CA GLU A 247 -15.65 -52.67 6.32
C GLU A 247 -14.45 -51.72 6.13
N LYS A 248 -13.23 -52.24 6.33
CA LYS A 248 -11.93 -51.58 6.17
C LYS A 248 -11.25 -52.12 4.89
N ILE A 249 -10.19 -51.39 4.48
CA ILE A 249 -8.99 -51.79 3.69
C ILE A 249 -9.03 -51.37 2.19
N PRO A 250 -7.94 -50.91 1.53
CA PRO A 250 -6.69 -50.25 1.99
C PRO A 250 -6.31 -48.97 1.21
N ALA A 251 -5.31 -48.26 1.75
CA ALA A 251 -4.55 -47.19 1.10
C ALA A 251 -3.69 -47.69 -0.09
N LYS A 252 -3.69 -46.94 -1.20
CA LYS A 252 -2.62 -46.97 -2.21
C LYS A 252 -1.83 -45.67 -2.17
N LYS A 253 -0.54 -45.82 -1.89
CA LYS A 253 0.51 -44.84 -2.03
C LYS A 253 0.82 -44.70 -3.53
N ASP A 254 0.52 -43.55 -4.11
CA ASP A 254 1.21 -43.08 -5.32
C ASP A 254 1.92 -41.78 -4.97
N ALA A 255 3.17 -41.95 -4.54
CA ALA A 255 4.11 -40.88 -4.32
C ALA A 255 4.61 -40.36 -5.68
N HIS A 256 3.87 -39.42 -6.27
CA HIS A 256 4.50 -38.51 -7.23
C HIS A 256 5.43 -37.59 -6.45
N LYS A 257 6.71 -38.00 -6.46
CA LYS A 257 7.87 -37.26 -5.99
C LYS A 257 8.05 -36.02 -6.88
N ALA A 258 7.21 -35.01 -6.69
CA ALA A 258 7.53 -33.66 -7.10
C ALA A 258 8.69 -33.21 -6.22
N GLN A 259 9.91 -33.37 -6.73
CA GLN A 259 11.08 -32.72 -6.18
C GLN A 259 10.77 -31.23 -6.10
N SER A 260 10.51 -30.75 -4.89
CA SER A 260 10.66 -29.36 -4.52
C SER A 260 12.05 -28.93 -5.00
N LYS A 261 12.08 -28.25 -6.15
CA LYS A 261 13.23 -27.44 -6.53
C LYS A 261 13.29 -26.35 -5.47
N LYS A 262 14.07 -26.59 -4.41
CA LYS A 262 14.49 -25.55 -3.48
C LYS A 262 15.02 -24.41 -4.34
N SER A 263 14.33 -23.27 -4.26
CA SER A 263 14.77 -22.01 -4.83
C SER A 263 16.25 -21.81 -4.49
N LYS A 264 17.10 -21.75 -5.52
CA LYS A 264 18.53 -21.42 -5.38
C LYS A 264 18.75 -19.91 -5.21
N PHE A 265 17.68 -19.14 -5.02
CA PHE A 265 17.74 -17.69 -4.99
C PHE A 265 18.05 -17.16 -3.59
N ALA A 266 18.85 -16.10 -3.59
CA ALA A 266 19.61 -15.44 -2.53
C ALA A 266 19.05 -15.51 -1.09
N GLN A 267 19.97 -15.61 -0.13
CA GLN A 267 19.70 -15.26 1.27
C GLN A 267 18.99 -13.90 1.32
N HIS A 268 17.82 -13.85 1.96
CA HIS A 268 17.06 -12.61 2.09
C HIS A 268 17.88 -11.61 2.90
N PRO A 269 18.00 -10.35 2.45
CA PRO A 269 18.81 -9.38 3.17
C PRO A 269 18.13 -9.04 4.50
N GLN A 270 18.86 -9.28 5.59
CA GLN A 270 18.45 -8.87 6.92
C GLN A 270 19.09 -7.52 7.24
N PHE A 271 18.26 -6.56 7.65
CA PHE A 271 18.69 -5.21 8.00
C PHE A 271 18.55 -4.96 9.49
N ASP A 272 19.49 -4.20 10.05
CA ASP A 272 19.41 -3.72 11.43
C ASP A 272 18.73 -2.34 11.51
N PHE A 273 18.86 -1.52 10.45
CA PHE A 273 18.38 -0.14 10.40
C PHE A 273 17.49 0.14 9.18
N ASP A 274 16.51 1.05 9.35
CA ASP A 274 15.64 1.56 8.26
C ASP A 274 16.45 2.30 7.20
N ALA A 275 17.50 3.00 7.61
CA ALA A 275 18.44 3.64 6.68
C ALA A 275 19.04 2.64 5.68
N ASP A 276 19.36 1.42 6.12
CA ASP A 276 19.90 0.37 5.25
C ASP A 276 18.83 -0.17 4.30
N VAL A 277 17.58 -0.29 4.77
CA VAL A 277 16.44 -0.65 3.92
C VAL A 277 16.27 0.38 2.80
N LEU A 278 16.27 1.67 3.12
CA LEU A 278 16.14 2.74 2.11
C LEU A 278 17.31 2.73 1.11
N ALA A 279 18.53 2.47 1.60
CA ALA A 279 19.71 2.34 0.75
C ALA A 279 19.56 1.15 -0.21
N GLU A 280 19.02 0.02 0.27
CA GLU A 280 18.76 -1.15 -0.57
C GLU A 280 17.67 -0.87 -1.61
N LEU A 281 16.55 -0.25 -1.24
CA LEU A 281 15.50 0.12 -2.20
C LEU A 281 16.07 1.00 -3.32
N LYS A 282 16.93 1.97 -2.97
CA LYS A 282 17.64 2.80 -3.95
C LYS A 282 18.58 1.97 -4.83
N ARG A 283 19.33 1.02 -4.25
CA ARG A 283 20.22 0.11 -4.99
C ARG A 283 19.43 -0.72 -6.01
N LEU A 284 18.25 -1.20 -5.63
CA LEU A 284 17.32 -1.98 -6.47
C LEU A 284 16.67 -1.16 -7.60
N GLY A 285 16.80 0.17 -7.57
CA GLY A 285 16.32 1.07 -8.62
C GLY A 285 14.99 1.76 -8.30
N LEU A 286 14.47 1.60 -7.08
CA LEU A 286 13.28 2.32 -6.66
C LEU A 286 13.61 3.79 -6.38
N PRO A 287 12.75 4.73 -6.78
CA PRO A 287 12.90 6.13 -6.41
C PRO A 287 12.75 6.29 -4.89
N ILE A 288 13.73 6.93 -4.27
CA ILE A 288 13.73 7.31 -2.85
C ILE A 288 13.86 8.82 -2.76
N LEU A 289 13.26 9.43 -1.75
CA LEU A 289 13.45 10.85 -1.50
C LEU A 289 14.95 11.15 -1.27
N PRO A 290 15.49 12.21 -1.90
CA PRO A 290 16.92 12.50 -1.85
C PRO A 290 17.39 12.87 -0.44
N ASP A 291 16.51 13.45 0.35
CA ASP A 291 16.77 13.90 1.72
C ASP A 291 16.15 12.95 2.74
N SER A 292 17.00 12.14 3.37
CA SER A 292 16.69 11.44 4.62
C SER A 292 17.86 11.61 5.58
N ALA A 293 17.59 11.59 6.88
CA ALA A 293 18.62 11.66 7.91
C ALA A 293 18.37 10.59 8.97
N SER A 294 19.43 10.05 9.57
CA SER A 294 19.36 9.22 10.77
C SER A 294 20.20 9.88 11.85
N VAL A 295 19.56 10.34 12.92
CA VAL A 295 20.19 11.18 13.95
C VAL A 295 19.87 10.72 15.36
N GLU A 296 20.78 10.93 16.29
CA GLU A 296 20.49 10.77 17.71
C GLU A 296 19.44 11.78 18.19
N VAL A 297 18.75 11.46 19.29
CA VAL A 297 17.70 12.33 19.86
C VAL A 297 18.24 13.73 20.16
N ALA A 298 19.51 13.86 20.59
CA ALA A 298 20.16 15.15 20.82
C ALA A 298 20.30 16.01 19.55
N GLY A 299 20.43 15.39 18.38
CA GLY A 299 20.53 16.07 17.08
C GLY A 299 19.18 16.35 16.42
N LEU A 300 18.09 15.70 16.87
CA LEU A 300 16.80 15.70 16.18
C LEU A 300 16.23 17.10 15.97
N GLU A 301 16.29 17.97 16.98
CA GLU A 301 15.74 19.33 16.89
C GLU A 301 16.46 20.17 15.80
N LYS A 302 17.79 20.05 15.71
CA LYS A 302 18.59 20.71 14.68
C LYS A 302 18.21 20.19 13.29
N THR A 303 18.02 18.88 13.15
CA THR A 303 17.63 18.25 11.90
C THR A 303 16.22 18.68 11.47
N ILE A 304 15.24 18.70 12.37
CA ILE A 304 13.88 19.19 12.07
C ILE A 304 13.95 20.62 11.50
N ARG A 305 14.66 21.53 12.16
CA ARG A 305 14.86 22.91 11.67
C ARG A 305 15.52 22.98 10.29
N GLN A 306 16.45 22.09 9.99
CA GLN A 306 17.11 22.04 8.67
C GLN A 306 16.15 21.57 7.58
N PHE A 307 15.25 20.64 7.89
CA PHE A 307 14.19 20.24 6.97
C PHE A 307 13.18 21.37 6.79
N GLU A 308 12.64 21.94 7.86
CA GLU A 308 11.67 23.06 7.78
C GLU A 308 12.14 24.21 6.87
N LYS A 309 13.41 24.63 7.00
CA LYS A 309 14.01 25.67 6.14
C LYS A 309 14.00 25.34 4.64
N ARG A 310 13.99 24.06 4.28
CA ARG A 310 14.03 23.57 2.89
C ARG A 310 12.65 23.19 2.37
N ARG A 311 11.60 23.24 3.20
CA ARG A 311 10.23 22.81 2.84
C ARG A 311 9.76 23.44 1.54
N ASN A 312 9.95 24.75 1.40
CA ASN A 312 9.46 25.52 0.25
C ASN A 312 10.31 25.33 -1.02
N ALA A 313 11.46 24.65 -0.91
CA ALA A 313 12.27 24.25 -2.06
C ALA A 313 11.88 22.86 -2.61
N MET A 314 11.00 22.13 -1.91
CA MET A 314 10.55 20.83 -2.38
C MET A 314 9.67 20.98 -3.62
N PRO A 315 9.92 20.23 -4.70
CA PRO A 315 9.12 20.33 -5.92
C PRO A 315 7.74 19.68 -5.77
N MET A 316 7.46 19.01 -4.66
CA MET A 316 6.23 18.30 -4.38
C MET A 316 5.60 18.76 -3.05
N PRO A 317 4.27 18.54 -2.89
CA PRO A 317 3.59 18.76 -1.62
C PRO A 317 4.20 17.93 -0.49
N VAL A 318 4.66 18.64 0.55
CA VAL A 318 5.08 18.05 1.83
C VAL A 318 4.35 18.76 2.98
N ASP A 319 3.68 17.98 3.82
CA ASP A 319 2.86 18.49 4.93
C ASP A 319 3.52 18.32 6.30
N GLY A 320 4.77 17.85 6.32
CA GLY A 320 5.49 17.56 7.55
C GLY A 320 6.71 16.67 7.34
N LEU A 321 7.12 16.04 8.44
CA LEU A 321 8.15 15.00 8.50
C LEU A 321 7.56 13.72 9.05
N VAL A 322 8.12 12.60 8.62
CA VAL A 322 7.95 11.29 9.25
C VAL A 322 9.19 11.03 10.08
N LEU A 323 8.99 10.82 11.38
CA LEU A 323 10.02 10.43 12.33
C LEU A 323 9.85 8.95 12.63
N LYS A 324 10.91 8.16 12.51
CA LYS A 324 10.89 6.72 12.77
C LYS A 324 12.05 6.31 13.65
N ILE A 325 11.83 5.37 14.55
CA ILE A 325 12.95 4.65 15.18
C ILE A 325 13.74 3.94 14.08
N ASP A 326 15.05 4.21 13.97
CA ASP A 326 15.87 3.66 12.88
C ASP A 326 16.12 2.16 13.08
N ARG A 327 16.39 1.72 14.31
CA ARG A 327 16.68 0.32 14.63
C ARG A 327 15.45 -0.58 14.50
N LEU A 328 15.48 -1.54 13.57
CA LEU A 328 14.34 -2.40 13.23
C LEU A 328 13.96 -3.39 14.33
N ALA A 329 14.94 -3.90 15.10
CA ALA A 329 14.67 -4.74 16.27
C ALA A 329 13.81 -4.00 17.30
N LEU A 330 14.12 -2.73 17.55
CA LEU A 330 13.35 -1.90 18.48
C LEU A 330 11.92 -1.60 17.97
N ARG A 331 11.70 -1.53 16.65
CA ARG A 331 10.34 -1.43 16.09
C ARG A 331 9.48 -2.64 16.46
N LYS A 332 10.07 -3.84 16.42
CA LYS A 332 9.39 -5.08 16.79
C LYS A 332 9.01 -5.09 18.27
N GLU A 333 9.91 -4.65 19.14
CA GLU A 333 9.66 -4.52 20.59
C GLU A 333 8.56 -3.49 20.91
N LEU A 334 8.63 -2.31 20.28
CA LEU A 334 7.64 -1.26 20.49
C LEU A 334 6.26 -1.63 19.94
N GLY A 335 6.22 -2.39 18.85
CA GLY A 335 4.98 -2.83 18.23
C GLY A 335 4.09 -1.68 17.74
N GLN A 336 2.79 -1.90 17.79
CA GLN A 336 1.79 -0.98 17.26
C GLN A 336 0.53 -0.93 18.14
N THR A 337 -0.28 0.10 17.94
CA THR A 337 -1.68 0.15 18.37
C THR A 337 -2.58 -0.45 17.29
N ALA A 338 -3.91 -0.41 17.48
CA ALA A 338 -4.85 -0.84 16.45
C ALA A 338 -4.66 -0.12 15.10
N ASN A 339 -4.25 1.16 15.12
CA ASN A 339 -4.28 2.02 13.95
C ASN A 339 -2.94 2.69 13.61
N SER A 340 -1.93 2.60 14.48
CA SER A 340 -0.64 3.27 14.28
C SER A 340 0.55 2.55 14.93
N PRO A 341 1.73 2.56 14.28
CA PRO A 341 2.96 2.05 14.89
C PRO A 341 3.39 2.93 16.06
N ARG A 342 3.92 2.33 17.13
CA ARG A 342 4.48 3.11 18.26
C ARG A 342 5.87 3.66 17.93
N TRP A 343 6.53 3.05 16.97
CA TRP A 343 7.89 3.37 16.52
C TRP A 343 7.97 4.44 15.42
N ALA A 344 6.85 5.03 14.99
CA ALA A 344 6.86 6.17 14.06
C ALA A 344 5.78 7.21 14.38
N THR A 345 6.06 8.48 14.07
CA THR A 345 5.11 9.59 14.17
C THR A 345 5.25 10.55 13.00
N ALA A 346 4.17 11.26 12.67
CA ALA A 346 4.17 12.35 11.71
C ALA A 346 4.25 13.70 12.44
N LEU A 347 5.36 14.42 12.28
CA LEU A 347 5.46 15.81 12.68
C LEU A 347 4.81 16.67 11.60
N LYS A 348 3.62 17.22 11.89
CA LYS A 348 2.91 18.11 10.99
C LYS A 348 3.52 19.50 11.07
N PHE A 349 3.72 20.11 9.90
CA PHE A 349 4.05 21.52 9.87
C PHE A 349 2.78 22.34 9.92
N GLU A 350 2.88 23.51 10.55
CA GLU A 350 1.83 24.51 10.46
C GLU A 350 1.55 24.81 8.96
N PRO A 351 0.28 24.85 8.55
CA PRO A 351 -0.07 25.29 7.21
C PRO A 351 0.40 26.75 7.03
N GLU A 352 0.91 27.10 5.85
CA GLU A 352 1.17 28.51 5.56
C GLU A 352 -0.17 29.25 5.52
N ILE A 353 -0.47 30.00 6.59
CA ILE A 353 -1.61 30.91 6.60
C ILE A 353 -1.20 32.12 5.77
N ARG A 354 -1.85 32.31 4.62
CA ARG A 354 -1.73 33.54 3.82
C ARG A 354 -3.05 34.29 3.90
N GLU A 355 -3.00 35.47 4.49
CA GLU A 355 -4.11 36.41 4.43
C GLU A 355 -4.16 37.02 3.02
N THR A 356 -5.34 37.05 2.41
CA THR A 356 -5.56 37.72 1.13
C THR A 356 -6.85 38.53 1.18
N THR A 357 -6.92 39.60 0.41
CA THR A 357 -8.11 40.44 0.29
C THR A 357 -8.91 40.04 -0.94
N VAL A 358 -10.16 39.64 -0.73
CA VAL A 358 -11.11 39.41 -1.84
C VAL A 358 -11.40 40.75 -2.51
N LYS A 359 -10.86 40.96 -3.71
CA LYS A 359 -11.04 42.24 -4.45
C LYS A 359 -12.40 42.36 -5.12
N LYS A 360 -12.98 41.25 -5.57
CA LYS A 360 -14.27 41.21 -6.26
C LYS A 360 -14.87 39.80 -6.18
N ILE A 361 -16.19 39.72 -6.11
CA ILE A 361 -16.96 38.49 -6.31
C ILE A 361 -17.90 38.76 -7.50
N GLU A 362 -17.80 37.96 -8.55
CA GLU A 362 -18.71 38.02 -9.70
C GLU A 362 -19.68 36.86 -9.63
N VAL A 363 -20.96 37.15 -9.85
CA VAL A 363 -22.04 36.17 -9.90
C VAL A 363 -22.65 36.28 -11.29
N PHE A 364 -22.66 35.18 -12.03
CA PHE A 364 -23.24 35.08 -13.37
C PHE A 364 -24.66 34.55 -13.32
#